data_AF-A0A1Q7WVY5-F1
#
_entry.id   AF-A0A1Q7WVY5-F1
#
_cell.length_a   1.000
_cell.length_b   1.000
_cell.length_c   1.000
_cell.angle_alpha   90.00
_cell.angle_beta   90.00
_cell.angle_gamma   90.00
#
_symmetry.space_group_name_H-M   'P 1'
#
loop_
_entity.id
_entity.type
_entity.pdbx_description
1 polymer ?
#
loop_
_entity_poly.entity_id
_entity_poly.type
_entity_poly.pdbx_seq_one_letter_code
_entity_poly.pdbx_strand_id
1 'polypeptide(L)'
;MKATRVLAGRREGELLAFPSVRRMTDLLSQRCREQSWVRTSVATLDRFRTMTGDTDLEALREQALADPIVAEGALASFAAALAGYTESQVSALAMGAKIWFRLNSIAVPWRPLGGMSSPPTLAAGDQQGIERVILLALIGSGLQLTELLRLRVGDVGSLDADGCLMPDVEADPLAIAFTPRRGKQVERITFLTYQARQAALASFAAALAGYTESQVSALAMGAKIWFRLNSIAVPWRPLGGMSSPPTLAAGDQQGIERVILLALIGSGLQLTELLRLRVGDVGSLDADGCLMPDVEADPLAVAFTPRRGKQVERITFLTYQARQALLASLEQGAINRASMHPLDLDAPLLAQSDGSKVSAQSVARARRRSGALIRAGSEVNVTLCRTTGDFFREWGLPGSRFVGPEELPMEEYR
;
A
#
# COMPACT_ATOMS: atom_id res chain seq x y z
N MET A 1 -26.01 8.50 -21.47
CA MET A 1 -26.57 7.79 -22.65
C MET A 1 -26.88 6.36 -22.19
N LYS A 2 -28.03 5.75 -22.55
CA LYS A 2 -28.46 4.47 -21.96
C LYS A 2 -27.54 3.29 -22.35
N ALA A 3 -27.21 2.43 -21.39
CA ALA A 3 -26.41 1.20 -21.53
C ALA A 3 -26.68 0.40 -22.83
N THR A 4 -27.95 0.26 -23.19
CA THR A 4 -28.43 -0.48 -24.37
C THR A 4 -27.86 0.02 -25.70
N ARG A 5 -27.54 1.32 -25.81
CA ARG A 5 -27.00 1.90 -27.05
C ARG A 5 -25.51 1.61 -27.23
N VAL A 6 -24.77 1.42 -26.14
CA VAL A 6 -23.31 1.19 -26.17
C VAL A 6 -22.96 -0.22 -26.67
N LEU A 7 -23.82 -1.19 -26.39
CA LEU A 7 -23.71 -2.60 -26.77
C LEU A 7 -24.62 -2.99 -27.95
N ALA A 8 -25.25 -2.03 -28.62
CA ALA A 8 -26.13 -2.33 -29.75
C ALA A 8 -25.40 -3.11 -30.86
N GLY A 9 -26.01 -4.20 -31.34
CA GLY A 9 -25.45 -5.07 -32.38
C GLY A 9 -24.35 -6.01 -31.89
N ARG A 10 -24.14 -6.14 -30.57
CA ARG A 10 -23.15 -7.04 -29.98
C ARG A 10 -23.83 -8.18 -29.23
N ARG A 11 -23.24 -9.38 -29.29
CA ARG A 11 -23.72 -10.56 -28.57
C ARG A 11 -23.77 -10.32 -27.05
N GLU A 12 -22.77 -9.60 -26.54
CA GLU A 12 -22.66 -9.24 -25.13
C GLU A 12 -23.81 -8.36 -24.64
N GLY A 13 -24.62 -7.79 -25.54
CA GLY A 13 -25.84 -7.07 -25.19
C GLY A 13 -26.89 -7.95 -24.48
N GLU A 14 -26.86 -9.28 -24.70
CA GLU A 14 -27.75 -10.24 -24.03
C GLU A 14 -27.57 -10.22 -22.50
N LEU A 15 -26.35 -9.97 -22.01
CA LEU A 15 -26.06 -9.92 -20.57
C LEU A 15 -26.77 -8.75 -19.86
N LEU A 16 -27.28 -7.75 -20.58
CA LEU A 16 -28.08 -6.67 -19.99
C LEU A 16 -29.45 -7.15 -19.47
N ALA A 17 -29.82 -8.41 -19.72
CA ALA A 17 -30.94 -9.07 -19.06
C ALA A 17 -30.71 -9.23 -17.54
N PHE A 18 -29.46 -9.39 -17.11
CA PHE A 18 -29.09 -9.45 -15.69
C PHE A 18 -29.08 -8.03 -15.06
N PRO A 19 -29.89 -7.77 -14.01
CA PRO A 19 -29.94 -6.46 -13.35
C PRO A 19 -28.57 -5.97 -12.85
N SER A 20 -27.74 -6.87 -12.30
CA SER A 20 -26.40 -6.56 -11.80
C SER A 20 -25.43 -6.10 -12.90
N VAL A 21 -25.54 -6.66 -14.11
CA VAL A 21 -24.75 -6.28 -15.28
C VAL A 21 -25.23 -4.95 -15.83
N ARG A 22 -26.55 -4.73 -15.86
CA ARG A 22 -27.14 -3.44 -16.25
C ARG A 22 -26.67 -2.32 -15.32
N ARG A 23 -26.67 -2.56 -14.00
CA ARG A 23 -26.16 -1.60 -13.00
C ARG A 23 -24.71 -1.20 -13.29
N MET A 24 -23.81 -2.18 -13.45
CA MET A 24 -22.41 -1.92 -13.82
C MET A 24 -22.32 -1.08 -15.11
N THR A 25 -23.10 -1.47 -16.13
CA THR A 25 -23.08 -0.80 -17.44
C THR A 25 -23.53 0.65 -17.36
N ASP A 26 -24.60 0.92 -16.60
CA ASP A 26 -25.12 2.28 -16.41
C ASP A 26 -24.14 3.14 -15.62
N LEU A 27 -23.52 2.62 -14.55
CA LEU A 27 -22.49 3.33 -13.77
C LEU A 27 -21.27 3.66 -14.63
N LEU A 28 -20.71 2.68 -15.35
CA LEU A 28 -19.57 2.91 -16.23
C LEU A 28 -19.92 3.88 -17.38
N SER A 29 -21.14 3.81 -17.93
CA SER A 29 -21.59 4.76 -18.97
C SER A 29 -21.72 6.19 -18.46
N GLN A 30 -21.97 6.37 -17.16
CA GLN A 30 -22.05 7.68 -16.52
C GLN A 30 -20.66 8.21 -16.14
N ARG A 31 -19.82 7.37 -15.53
CA ARG A 31 -18.55 7.75 -14.92
C ARG A 31 -17.39 7.73 -15.91
N CYS A 32 -17.36 6.83 -16.88
CA CYS A 32 -16.29 6.78 -17.89
C CYS A 32 -16.49 7.81 -18.99
N ARG A 33 -15.39 8.37 -19.50
CA ARG A 33 -15.40 9.15 -20.76
C ARG A 33 -15.58 8.24 -21.97
N GLU A 34 -14.76 7.19 -22.03
CA GLU A 34 -14.72 6.28 -23.18
C GLU A 34 -15.71 5.12 -23.02
N GLN A 35 -16.50 4.89 -24.06
CA GLN A 35 -17.49 3.80 -24.11
C GLN A 35 -16.84 2.42 -24.30
N SER A 36 -15.56 2.37 -24.67
CA SER A 36 -14.78 1.13 -24.76
C SER A 36 -14.73 0.41 -23.42
N TRP A 37 -14.73 1.12 -22.28
CA TRP A 37 -14.70 0.49 -20.95
C TRP A 37 -15.93 -0.37 -20.66
N VAL A 38 -17.11 0.11 -21.04
CA VAL A 38 -18.35 -0.67 -20.96
C VAL A 38 -18.23 -1.93 -21.81
N ARG A 39 -17.77 -1.77 -23.04
CA ARG A 39 -17.63 -2.86 -24.02
C ARG A 39 -16.65 -3.94 -23.54
N THR A 40 -15.48 -3.53 -23.06
CA THR A 40 -14.44 -4.43 -22.55
C THR A 40 -14.88 -5.11 -21.25
N SER A 41 -15.50 -4.38 -20.33
CA SER A 41 -15.95 -4.95 -19.04
C SER A 41 -17.03 -6.00 -19.23
N VAL A 42 -18.03 -5.76 -20.10
CA VAL A 42 -19.09 -6.75 -20.35
C VAL A 42 -18.56 -7.96 -21.14
N ALA A 43 -17.68 -7.76 -22.11
CA ALA A 43 -17.08 -8.88 -22.86
C ALA A 43 -16.19 -9.77 -21.99
N THR A 44 -15.40 -9.16 -21.09
CA THR A 44 -14.56 -9.92 -20.15
C THR A 44 -15.38 -10.60 -19.06
N LEU A 45 -16.51 -10.01 -18.65
CA LEU A 45 -17.48 -10.67 -17.77
C LEU A 45 -18.17 -11.88 -18.44
N ASP A 46 -18.56 -11.80 -19.72
CA ASP A 46 -19.11 -12.96 -20.42
C ASP A 46 -18.10 -14.11 -20.52
N ARG A 47 -16.83 -13.75 -20.72
CA ARG A 47 -15.74 -14.73 -20.76
C ARG A 47 -15.49 -15.37 -19.40
N PHE A 48 -15.53 -14.58 -18.32
CA PHE A 48 -15.52 -15.10 -16.95
C PHE A 48 -16.64 -16.12 -16.75
N ARG A 49 -17.89 -15.72 -17.03
CA ARG A 49 -19.09 -16.56 -16.94
C ARG A 49 -18.94 -17.89 -17.70
N THR A 50 -18.42 -17.82 -18.91
CA THR A 50 -18.23 -19.00 -19.78
C THR A 50 -17.13 -19.93 -19.27
N MET A 51 -16.04 -19.38 -18.73
CA MET A 51 -14.87 -20.16 -18.30
C MET A 51 -15.03 -20.75 -16.90
N THR A 52 -15.79 -20.11 -16.00
CA THR A 52 -16.09 -20.65 -14.67
C THR A 52 -17.31 -21.56 -14.65
N GLY A 53 -18.20 -21.44 -15.65
CA GLY A 53 -19.45 -22.19 -15.72
C GLY A 53 -20.62 -21.53 -14.97
N ASP A 54 -20.42 -20.34 -14.40
CA ASP A 54 -21.41 -19.60 -13.63
C ASP A 54 -22.47 -18.94 -14.52
N THR A 55 -23.34 -19.74 -15.13
CA THR A 55 -24.29 -19.24 -16.16
C THR A 55 -25.31 -18.23 -15.65
N ASP A 56 -25.66 -18.28 -14.35
CA ASP A 56 -26.55 -17.35 -13.65
C ASP A 56 -25.74 -16.39 -12.76
N LEU A 57 -25.53 -15.18 -13.28
CA LEU A 57 -24.78 -14.13 -12.57
C LEU A 57 -25.54 -13.57 -11.36
N GLU A 58 -26.88 -13.63 -11.31
CA GLU A 58 -27.62 -13.14 -10.14
C GLU A 58 -27.53 -14.12 -8.98
N ALA A 59 -27.61 -15.42 -9.26
CA ALA A 59 -27.38 -16.44 -8.24
C ALA A 59 -25.96 -16.35 -7.66
N LEU A 60 -24.94 -16.19 -8.51
CA LEU A 60 -23.56 -15.98 -8.06
C LEU A 60 -23.43 -14.71 -7.20
N ARG A 61 -24.09 -13.61 -7.60
CA ARG A 61 -24.09 -12.35 -6.84
C ARG A 61 -24.70 -12.53 -5.45
N GLU A 62 -25.85 -13.19 -5.36
CA GLU A 62 -26.54 -13.43 -4.09
C GLU A 62 -25.73 -14.28 -3.13
N GLN A 63 -25.12 -15.36 -3.65
CA GLN A 63 -24.22 -16.20 -2.86
C GLN A 63 -22.99 -15.43 -2.38
N ALA A 64 -22.37 -14.65 -3.25
CA ALA A 64 -21.20 -13.84 -2.92
C ALA A 64 -21.50 -12.67 -1.96
N LEU A 65 -22.73 -12.16 -1.94
CA LEU A 65 -23.17 -11.18 -0.94
C LEU A 65 -23.35 -11.82 0.44
N ALA A 66 -23.80 -13.08 0.47
CA ALA A 66 -23.93 -13.83 1.72
C ALA A 66 -22.56 -14.29 2.26
N ASP A 67 -21.64 -14.69 1.36
CA ASP A 67 -20.29 -15.12 1.70
C ASP A 67 -19.26 -14.63 0.65
N PRO A 68 -18.44 -13.61 1.00
CA PRO A 68 -17.42 -13.07 0.10
C PRO A 68 -16.42 -14.11 -0.42
N ILE A 69 -16.21 -15.23 0.29
CA ILE A 69 -15.30 -16.31 -0.12
C ILE A 69 -15.76 -16.93 -1.44
N VAL A 70 -17.07 -16.95 -1.73
CA VAL A 70 -17.61 -17.47 -3.00
C VAL A 70 -17.05 -16.68 -4.20
N ALA A 71 -16.97 -15.35 -4.07
CA ALA A 71 -16.43 -14.51 -5.14
C ALA A 71 -14.92 -14.71 -5.32
N GLU A 72 -14.17 -14.86 -4.22
CA GLU A 72 -12.74 -15.20 -4.27
C GLU A 72 -12.51 -16.57 -4.92
N GLY A 73 -13.32 -17.57 -4.56
CA GLY A 73 -13.30 -18.90 -5.16
C GLY A 73 -13.58 -18.87 -6.67
N ALA A 74 -14.59 -18.11 -7.11
CA ALA A 74 -14.90 -17.97 -8.52
C ALA A 74 -13.77 -17.26 -9.31
N LEU A 75 -13.15 -16.22 -8.74
CA LEU A 75 -11.97 -15.57 -9.31
C LEU A 75 -10.75 -16.49 -9.35
N ALA A 76 -10.57 -17.34 -8.33
CA ALA A 76 -9.50 -18.34 -8.29
C ALA A 76 -9.71 -19.43 -9.35
N SER A 77 -10.94 -19.93 -9.51
CA SER A 77 -11.30 -20.88 -10.58
C SER A 77 -11.09 -20.27 -11.97
N PHE A 78 -11.43 -18.99 -12.14
CA PHE A 78 -11.15 -18.27 -13.38
C PHE A 78 -9.65 -18.14 -13.64
N ALA A 79 -8.85 -17.81 -12.62
CA ALA A 79 -7.40 -17.76 -12.73
C ALA A 79 -6.80 -19.12 -13.09
N ALA A 80 -7.29 -20.21 -12.49
CA ALA A 80 -6.89 -21.57 -12.81
C ALA A 80 -7.24 -21.95 -14.27
N ALA A 81 -8.41 -21.55 -14.76
CA ALA A 81 -8.82 -21.76 -16.15
C ALA A 81 -7.97 -20.96 -17.16
N LEU A 82 -7.28 -19.93 -16.70
CA LEU A 82 -6.34 -19.12 -17.48
C LEU A 82 -4.87 -19.58 -17.32
N ALA A 83 -4.63 -20.78 -16.79
CA ALA A 83 -3.29 -21.36 -16.73
C ALA A 83 -2.62 -21.34 -18.12
N GLY A 84 -1.43 -20.73 -18.20
CA GLY A 84 -0.67 -20.56 -19.44
C GLY A 84 -0.84 -19.20 -20.13
N TYR A 85 -1.73 -18.34 -19.64
CA TYR A 85 -1.81 -16.94 -20.07
C TYR A 85 -0.80 -16.08 -19.28
N THR A 86 -0.30 -15.03 -19.91
CA THR A 86 0.55 -14.03 -19.24
C THR A 86 -0.26 -13.22 -18.21
N GLU A 87 0.40 -12.68 -17.17
CA GLU A 87 -0.24 -11.84 -16.15
C GLU A 87 -1.02 -10.66 -16.74
N SER A 88 -0.49 -10.04 -17.80
CA SER A 88 -1.19 -8.97 -18.49
C SER A 88 -2.49 -9.43 -19.13
N GLN A 89 -2.50 -10.63 -19.72
CA GLN A 89 -3.71 -11.18 -20.31
C GLN A 89 -4.71 -11.57 -19.22
N VAL A 90 -4.24 -12.15 -18.11
CA VAL A 90 -5.08 -12.47 -16.96
C VAL A 90 -5.71 -11.22 -16.36
N SER A 91 -4.94 -10.15 -16.10
CA SER A 91 -5.46 -8.87 -15.59
C SER A 91 -6.50 -8.26 -16.54
N ALA A 92 -6.20 -8.21 -17.83
CA ALA A 92 -7.14 -7.68 -18.83
C ALA A 92 -8.46 -8.49 -18.88
N LEU A 93 -8.38 -9.82 -18.76
CA LEU A 93 -9.55 -10.70 -18.78
C LEU A 93 -10.33 -10.70 -17.46
N ALA A 94 -9.68 -10.46 -16.33
CA ALA A 94 -10.31 -10.41 -15.01
C ALA A 94 -11.03 -9.09 -14.72
N MET A 95 -10.73 -8.03 -15.47
CA MET A 95 -11.22 -6.68 -15.24
C MET A 95 -12.74 -6.61 -15.11
N GLY A 96 -13.49 -7.21 -16.04
CA GLY A 96 -14.96 -7.19 -16.04
C GLY A 96 -15.56 -7.83 -14.79
N ALA A 97 -15.05 -9.00 -14.38
CA ALA A 97 -15.51 -9.70 -13.18
C ALA A 97 -15.25 -8.90 -11.90
N LYS A 98 -14.04 -8.34 -11.75
CA LYS A 98 -13.67 -7.54 -10.56
C LYS A 98 -14.48 -6.26 -10.43
N ILE A 99 -14.70 -5.56 -11.55
CA ILE A 99 -15.56 -4.36 -11.57
C ILE A 99 -17.00 -4.75 -11.25
N TRP A 100 -17.50 -5.83 -11.85
CA TRP A 100 -18.88 -6.30 -11.63
C TRP A 100 -19.13 -6.67 -10.17
N PHE A 101 -18.25 -7.47 -9.54
CA PHE A 101 -18.36 -7.80 -8.12
C PHE A 101 -18.39 -6.53 -7.26
N ARG A 102 -17.43 -5.62 -7.49
CA ARG A 102 -17.29 -4.42 -6.67
C ARG A 102 -18.47 -3.48 -6.78
N LEU A 103 -18.90 -3.18 -8.00
CA LEU A 103 -20.08 -2.33 -8.25
C LEU A 103 -21.38 -3.00 -7.80
N ASN A 104 -21.38 -4.29 -7.50
CA ASN A 104 -22.51 -5.00 -6.89
C ASN A 104 -22.35 -5.22 -5.39
N SER A 105 -21.51 -4.41 -4.74
CA SER A 105 -21.27 -4.39 -3.29
C SER A 105 -20.60 -5.65 -2.73
N ILE A 106 -19.94 -6.45 -3.58
CA ILE A 106 -19.21 -7.64 -3.16
C ILE A 106 -17.75 -7.27 -2.95
N ALA A 107 -17.24 -7.55 -1.75
CA ALA A 107 -15.87 -7.27 -1.36
C ALA A 107 -14.93 -8.34 -1.92
N VAL A 108 -14.44 -8.13 -3.15
CA VAL A 108 -13.34 -8.93 -3.71
C VAL A 108 -12.00 -8.20 -3.62
N PRO A 109 -10.89 -8.89 -3.36
CA PRO A 109 -9.57 -8.30 -3.43
C PRO A 109 -9.28 -7.72 -4.83
N TRP A 110 -9.05 -6.40 -4.90
CA TRP A 110 -8.61 -5.72 -6.13
C TRP A 110 -7.10 -5.87 -6.32
N ARG A 111 -6.64 -7.12 -6.49
CA ARG A 111 -5.23 -7.50 -6.63
C ARG A 111 -5.01 -8.38 -7.85
N PRO A 112 -3.82 -8.38 -8.49
CA PRO A 112 -3.54 -9.25 -9.63
C PRO A 112 -3.89 -10.71 -9.33
N LEU A 113 -4.54 -11.40 -10.29
CA LEU A 113 -4.86 -12.82 -10.16
C LEU A 113 -3.65 -13.65 -10.61
N GLY A 114 -3.25 -14.65 -9.82
CA GLY A 114 -2.08 -15.49 -10.07
C GLY A 114 -0.88 -15.04 -9.23
N GLY A 115 -0.48 -15.89 -8.27
CA GLY A 115 0.48 -15.61 -7.20
C GLY A 115 1.94 -15.43 -7.61
N MET A 116 2.24 -14.78 -8.73
CA MET A 116 3.59 -14.33 -9.06
C MET A 116 3.59 -12.81 -9.08
N SER A 117 3.66 -12.22 -7.89
CA SER A 117 4.16 -10.85 -7.77
C SER A 117 5.67 -10.88 -8.01
N SER A 118 6.12 -11.33 -9.18
CA SER A 118 7.48 -11.05 -9.60
C SER A 118 7.55 -9.55 -9.87
N PRO A 119 8.49 -8.81 -9.26
CA PRO A 119 8.76 -7.47 -9.72
C PRO A 119 9.07 -7.54 -11.23
N PRO A 120 8.58 -6.60 -12.05
CA PRO A 120 8.88 -6.61 -13.46
C PRO A 120 10.40 -6.53 -13.64
N THR A 121 11.02 -7.59 -14.18
CA THR A 121 12.35 -7.49 -14.78
C THR A 121 12.18 -6.86 -16.15
N LEU A 122 11.96 -5.55 -16.18
CA LEU A 122 12.06 -4.78 -17.42
C LEU A 122 13.25 -3.85 -17.29
N ALA A 123 14.28 -4.12 -18.08
CA ALA A 123 15.48 -3.31 -18.16
C ALA A 123 15.09 -1.85 -18.50
N ALA A 124 15.08 -1.00 -17.48
CA ALA A 124 14.96 0.44 -17.66
C ALA A 124 16.38 0.99 -17.85
N GLY A 125 16.72 1.35 -19.09
CA GLY A 125 17.69 2.41 -19.27
C GLY A 125 17.03 3.70 -18.79
N ASP A 126 17.67 4.42 -17.86
CA ASP A 126 17.10 5.48 -17.01
C ASP A 126 16.38 6.64 -17.71
N GLN A 127 16.49 6.79 -19.04
CA GLN A 127 15.78 7.83 -19.81
C GLN A 127 14.51 7.35 -20.53
N GLN A 128 14.32 6.05 -20.75
CA GLN A 128 13.15 5.52 -21.49
C GLN A 128 11.98 5.11 -20.58
N GLY A 129 12.18 5.08 -19.26
CA GLY A 129 11.17 4.62 -18.29
C GLY A 129 9.94 5.52 -18.22
N ILE A 130 10.13 6.82 -17.96
CA ILE A 130 9.04 7.79 -17.78
C ILE A 130 8.27 8.01 -19.09
N GLU A 131 8.97 8.14 -20.21
CA GLU A 131 8.35 8.28 -21.54
C GLU A 131 7.46 7.08 -21.86
N ARG A 132 7.93 5.87 -21.53
CA ARG A 132 7.17 4.64 -21.72
C ARG A 132 5.95 4.54 -20.79
N VAL A 133 6.06 4.99 -19.54
CA VAL A 133 4.91 5.10 -18.62
C VAL A 133 3.86 6.04 -19.20
N ILE A 134 4.27 7.21 -19.67
CA ILE A 134 3.38 8.20 -20.28
C ILE A 134 2.69 7.60 -21.51
N LEU A 135 3.43 6.97 -22.42
CA LEU A 135 2.87 6.38 -23.63
C LEU A 135 1.86 5.26 -23.31
N LEU A 136 2.22 4.33 -22.42
CA LEU A 136 1.32 3.23 -22.03
C LEU A 136 0.08 3.73 -21.29
N ALA A 137 0.24 4.75 -20.44
CA ALA A 137 -0.88 5.36 -19.73
C ALA A 137 -1.83 6.07 -20.70
N LEU A 138 -1.32 6.85 -21.66
CA LEU A 138 -2.15 7.53 -22.65
C LEU A 138 -2.92 6.55 -23.54
N ILE A 139 -2.24 5.51 -24.05
CA ILE A 139 -2.86 4.49 -24.92
C ILE A 139 -3.91 3.68 -24.16
N GLY A 140 -3.58 3.27 -22.93
CA GLY A 140 -4.42 2.37 -22.15
C GLY A 140 -5.63 3.04 -21.49
N SER A 141 -5.47 4.27 -21.01
CA SER A 141 -6.51 4.99 -20.25
C SER A 141 -7.35 5.93 -21.12
N GLY A 142 -6.87 6.25 -22.33
CA GLY A 142 -7.44 7.27 -23.18
C GLY A 142 -7.33 8.69 -22.61
N LEU A 143 -6.54 8.93 -21.55
CA LEU A 143 -6.28 10.26 -20.99
C LEU A 143 -5.53 11.15 -21.99
N GLN A 144 -5.71 12.47 -21.87
CA GLN A 144 -4.82 13.44 -22.50
C GLN A 144 -3.56 13.63 -21.67
N LEU A 145 -2.44 14.01 -22.31
CA LEU A 145 -1.17 14.27 -21.60
C LEU A 145 -1.34 15.27 -20.45
N THR A 146 -2.08 16.36 -20.67
CA THR A 146 -2.31 17.36 -19.60
C THR A 146 -3.21 16.85 -18.47
N GLU A 147 -4.07 15.86 -18.73
CA GLU A 147 -4.90 15.21 -17.70
C GLU A 147 -4.02 14.26 -16.87
N LEU A 148 -3.17 13.48 -17.54
CA LEU A 148 -2.21 12.57 -16.91
C LEU A 148 -1.21 13.30 -16.00
N LEU A 149 -0.63 14.40 -16.47
CA LEU A 149 0.37 15.18 -15.70
C LEU A 149 -0.21 15.91 -14.47
N ARG A 150 -1.53 15.92 -14.31
CA ARG A 150 -2.21 16.53 -13.16
C ARG A 150 -2.63 15.52 -12.10
N LEU A 151 -2.50 14.24 -12.38
CA LEU A 151 -2.89 13.19 -11.46
C LEU A 151 -2.01 13.20 -10.22
N ARG A 152 -2.65 12.95 -9.07
CA ARG A 152 -2.03 12.77 -7.77
C ARG A 152 -2.14 11.30 -7.38
N VAL A 153 -1.36 10.89 -6.38
CA VAL A 153 -1.46 9.53 -5.81
C VAL A 153 -2.86 9.23 -5.27
N GLY A 154 -3.56 10.25 -4.74
CA GLY A 154 -4.96 10.11 -4.31
C GLY A 154 -5.97 9.95 -5.44
N ASP A 155 -5.56 10.17 -6.70
CA ASP A 155 -6.44 10.06 -7.87
C ASP A 155 -6.36 8.67 -8.52
N VAL A 156 -5.59 7.73 -7.95
CA VAL A 156 -5.46 6.35 -8.45
C VAL A 156 -5.84 5.34 -7.37
N GLY A 157 -6.57 4.28 -7.76
CA GLY A 157 -7.09 3.35 -6.76
C GLY A 157 -8.02 2.27 -7.23
N SER A 158 -8.77 1.74 -6.27
CA SER A 158 -9.91 0.87 -6.49
C SER A 158 -11.21 1.66 -6.61
N LEU A 159 -12.33 1.01 -6.94
CA LEU A 159 -13.65 1.62 -6.90
C LEU A 159 -14.45 1.11 -5.69
N ASP A 160 -15.38 1.89 -5.18
CA ASP A 160 -16.43 1.41 -4.27
C ASP A 160 -17.68 0.93 -5.05
N ALA A 161 -18.76 0.61 -4.34
CA ALA A 161 -20.01 0.12 -4.93
C ALA A 161 -20.75 1.16 -5.79
N ASP A 162 -20.47 2.45 -5.58
CA ASP A 162 -21.07 3.56 -6.31
C ASP A 162 -20.17 4.03 -7.47
N GLY A 163 -19.03 3.39 -7.65
CA GLY A 163 -18.05 3.75 -8.67
C GLY A 163 -17.25 5.00 -8.34
N CYS A 164 -17.18 5.38 -7.06
CA CYS A 164 -16.28 6.39 -6.55
C CYS A 164 -14.90 5.78 -6.29
N LEU A 165 -13.86 6.61 -6.41
CA LEU A 165 -12.48 6.16 -6.26
C LEU A 165 -12.14 5.98 -4.78
N MET A 166 -11.57 4.83 -4.45
CA MET A 166 -10.89 4.55 -3.19
C MET A 166 -9.39 4.45 -3.45
N PRO A 167 -8.54 5.36 -2.96
CA PRO A 167 -7.13 5.36 -3.33
C PRO A 167 -6.44 4.05 -2.97
N ASP A 168 -5.63 3.50 -3.88
CA ASP A 168 -4.92 2.23 -3.73
C ASP A 168 -4.00 2.01 -4.93
N VAL A 169 -2.73 2.37 -4.80
CA VAL A 169 -1.75 2.24 -5.90
C VAL A 169 -1.51 0.80 -6.35
N GLU A 170 -1.84 -0.17 -5.48
CA GLU A 170 -1.68 -1.59 -5.78
C GLU A 170 -2.95 -2.21 -6.38
N ALA A 171 -4.00 -1.43 -6.59
CA ALA A 171 -5.24 -1.91 -7.20
C ALA A 171 -5.01 -2.51 -8.60
N ASP A 172 -5.69 -3.62 -8.88
CA ASP A 172 -5.81 -4.22 -10.21
C ASP A 172 -7.27 -4.65 -10.45
N PRO A 173 -8.00 -4.03 -11.40
CA PRO A 173 -7.54 -2.96 -12.29
C PRO A 173 -7.28 -1.64 -11.53
N LEU A 174 -6.31 -0.84 -12.00
CA LEU A 174 -6.01 0.45 -11.39
C LEU A 174 -6.93 1.53 -11.98
N ALA A 175 -7.92 1.98 -11.22
CA ALA A 175 -8.82 3.06 -11.62
C ALA A 175 -8.14 4.42 -11.41
N ILE A 176 -8.48 5.40 -12.26
CA ILE A 176 -8.04 6.79 -12.18
C ILE A 176 -9.27 7.68 -12.13
N ALA A 177 -9.37 8.54 -11.13
CA ALA A 177 -10.27 9.67 -11.13
C ALA A 177 -9.60 10.88 -11.80
N PHE A 178 -10.31 11.55 -12.70
CA PHE A 178 -9.80 12.76 -13.34
C PHE A 178 -10.94 13.71 -13.72
N THR A 179 -10.65 15.01 -13.76
CA THR A 179 -11.59 15.99 -14.30
C THR A 179 -11.20 16.35 -15.74
N PRO A 180 -12.06 16.09 -16.75
CA PRO A 180 -11.75 16.37 -18.14
C PRO A 180 -11.52 17.86 -18.36
N ARG A 181 -10.47 18.22 -19.11
CA ARG A 181 -10.19 19.64 -19.39
C ARG A 181 -11.22 20.26 -20.34
N ARG A 182 -11.76 19.47 -21.26
CA ARG A 182 -12.78 19.90 -22.24
C ARG A 182 -14.11 19.22 -21.94
N GLY A 183 -15.21 19.99 -22.03
CA GLY A 183 -16.56 19.53 -21.74
C GLY A 183 -16.99 19.84 -20.30
N LYS A 184 -18.01 19.11 -19.82
CA LYS A 184 -18.53 19.29 -18.46
C LYS A 184 -17.44 18.96 -17.44
N GLN A 185 -17.17 19.90 -16.53
CA GLN A 185 -16.25 19.75 -15.39
C GLN A 185 -16.86 18.82 -14.34
N VAL A 186 -16.95 17.54 -14.68
CA VAL A 186 -17.46 16.48 -13.81
C VAL A 186 -16.38 15.43 -13.72
N GLU A 187 -16.08 14.99 -12.51
CA GLU A 187 -15.14 13.89 -12.27
C GLU A 187 -15.54 12.66 -13.11
N ARG A 188 -14.54 12.08 -13.76
CA ARG A 188 -14.65 10.87 -14.58
C ARG A 188 -13.69 9.83 -14.07
N ILE A 189 -13.98 8.59 -14.41
CA ILE A 189 -13.08 7.47 -14.14
C ILE A 189 -12.54 6.87 -15.44
N THR A 190 -11.32 6.38 -15.40
CA THR A 190 -10.72 5.51 -16.42
C THR A 190 -9.85 4.46 -15.74
N PHE A 191 -9.22 3.56 -16.50
CA PHE A 191 -8.35 2.53 -15.94
C PHE A 191 -6.99 2.54 -16.63
N LEU A 192 -5.93 2.24 -15.87
CA LEU A 192 -4.63 1.91 -16.44
C LEU A 192 -4.56 0.42 -16.78
N THR A 193 -3.91 0.12 -17.90
CA THR A 193 -3.58 -1.26 -18.26
C THR A 193 -2.54 -1.81 -17.28
N TYR A 194 -2.51 -3.14 -17.15
CA TYR A 194 -1.50 -3.83 -16.35
C TYR A 194 -0.08 -3.36 -16.70
N GLN A 195 0.24 -3.24 -17.99
CA GLN A 195 1.56 -2.79 -18.43
C GLN A 195 1.87 -1.34 -18.03
N ALA A 196 0.89 -0.43 -18.11
CA ALA A 196 1.09 0.96 -17.70
C ALA A 196 1.30 1.07 -16.18
N ARG A 197 0.51 0.31 -15.40
CA ARG A 197 0.67 0.19 -13.95
C ARG A 197 2.05 -0.38 -13.59
N GLN A 198 2.45 -1.50 -14.20
CA GLN A 198 3.75 -2.13 -13.94
C GLN A 198 4.91 -1.21 -14.33
N ALA A 199 4.81 -0.47 -15.43
CA ALA A 199 5.82 0.52 -15.81
C ALA A 199 5.92 1.66 -14.78
N ALA A 200 4.77 2.15 -14.27
CA ALA A 200 4.75 3.21 -13.25
C ALA A 200 5.35 2.73 -11.92
N LEU A 201 5.00 1.53 -11.48
CA LEU A 201 5.58 0.90 -10.29
C LEU A 201 7.08 0.63 -10.46
N ALA A 202 7.52 0.18 -11.65
CA ALA A 202 8.94 0.00 -11.96
C ALA A 202 9.71 1.33 -11.96
N SER A 203 9.13 2.39 -12.53
CA SER A 203 9.75 3.74 -12.49
C SER A 203 9.82 4.29 -11.08
N PHE A 204 8.81 4.03 -10.25
CA PHE A 204 8.84 4.39 -8.83
C PHE A 204 9.91 3.59 -8.07
N ALA A 205 9.98 2.27 -8.30
CA ALA A 205 11.01 1.41 -7.72
C ALA A 205 12.42 1.83 -8.16
N ALA A 206 12.61 2.23 -9.42
CA ALA A 206 13.87 2.77 -9.93
C ALA A 206 14.23 4.13 -9.31
N ALA A 207 13.26 5.02 -9.09
CA ALA A 207 13.48 6.28 -8.36
C ALA A 207 13.87 6.05 -6.89
N LEU A 208 13.47 4.91 -6.32
CA LEU A 208 13.90 4.44 -5.00
C LEU A 208 15.19 3.61 -5.05
N ALA A 209 15.76 3.34 -6.22
CA ALA A 209 17.00 2.59 -6.35
C ALA A 209 18.16 3.39 -5.72
N GLY A 210 18.88 2.75 -4.80
CA GLY A 210 19.94 3.39 -4.01
C GLY A 210 19.50 3.84 -2.61
N TYR A 211 18.20 3.87 -2.33
CA TYR A 211 17.69 3.99 -0.95
C TYR A 211 17.59 2.61 -0.30
N THR A 212 18.08 2.48 0.92
CA THR A 212 17.85 1.29 1.75
C THR A 212 16.37 1.17 2.12
N GLU A 213 15.87 -0.05 2.36
CA GLU A 213 14.49 -0.28 2.81
C GLU A 213 14.11 0.57 4.04
N SER A 214 15.09 0.81 4.92
CA SER A 214 14.88 1.68 6.08
C SER A 214 14.62 3.14 5.72
N GLN A 215 15.28 3.65 4.66
CA GLN A 215 15.05 5.00 4.17
C GLN A 215 13.71 5.10 3.45
N VAL A 216 13.34 4.09 2.67
CA VAL A 216 12.04 4.03 1.98
C VAL A 216 10.89 3.98 2.99
N SER A 217 10.96 3.10 4.00
CA SER A 217 9.95 3.00 5.07
C SER A 217 9.83 4.32 5.86
N ALA A 218 10.95 4.95 6.22
CA ALA A 218 10.95 6.24 6.92
C ALA A 218 10.29 7.36 6.08
N LEU A 219 10.60 7.45 4.78
CA LEU A 219 10.00 8.44 3.88
C LEU A 219 8.50 8.18 3.66
N ALA A 220 8.09 6.92 3.60
CA ALA A 220 6.69 6.52 3.36
C ALA A 220 5.79 6.72 4.59
N MET A 221 6.35 6.65 5.80
CA MET A 221 5.59 6.69 7.06
C MET A 221 4.68 7.93 7.16
N GLY A 222 5.23 9.13 6.91
CA GLY A 222 4.46 10.37 6.99
C GLY A 222 3.28 10.41 6.01
N ALA A 223 3.51 9.99 4.76
CA ALA A 223 2.47 9.93 3.75
C ALA A 223 1.38 8.91 4.10
N LYS A 224 1.75 7.71 4.56
CA LYS A 224 0.79 6.66 4.96
C LYS A 224 -0.11 7.09 6.12
N ILE A 225 0.46 7.73 7.13
CA ILE A 225 -0.29 8.28 8.26
C ILE A 225 -1.23 9.38 7.76
N TRP A 226 -0.72 10.31 6.96
CA TRP A 226 -1.53 11.42 6.45
C TRP A 226 -2.73 10.91 5.63
N PHE A 227 -2.52 9.99 4.70
CA PHE A 227 -3.62 9.40 3.93
C PHE A 227 -4.64 8.73 4.84
N ARG A 228 -4.17 7.90 5.79
CA ARG A 228 -5.07 7.15 6.66
C ARG A 228 -5.96 8.04 7.52
N LEU A 229 -5.39 9.07 8.15
CA LEU A 229 -6.14 10.04 8.96
C LEU A 229 -7.09 10.93 8.15
N ASN A 230 -6.98 10.93 6.82
CA ASN A 230 -7.92 11.58 5.91
C ASN A 230 -8.90 10.57 5.28
N SER A 231 -9.12 9.42 5.95
CA SER A 231 -10.01 8.33 5.51
C SER A 231 -9.64 7.73 4.16
N ILE A 232 -8.41 7.95 3.70
CA ILE A 232 -7.90 7.36 2.47
C ILE A 232 -7.27 6.01 2.82
N ALA A 233 -7.84 4.94 2.28
CA ALA A 233 -7.26 3.61 2.43
C ALA A 233 -5.89 3.59 1.75
N VAL A 234 -4.85 3.19 2.48
CA VAL A 234 -3.53 2.94 1.92
C VAL A 234 -3.02 1.63 2.50
N PRO A 235 -2.32 0.79 1.73
CA PRO A 235 -1.75 -0.43 2.28
C PRO A 235 -0.68 -0.09 3.33
N TRP A 236 -0.90 -0.54 4.57
CA TRP A 236 0.07 -0.44 5.66
C TRP A 236 1.07 -1.61 5.57
N ARG A 237 1.80 -1.66 4.44
CA ARG A 237 2.80 -2.68 4.11
C ARG A 237 4.03 -2.03 3.48
N PRO A 238 5.22 -2.65 3.53
CA PRO A 238 6.44 -2.11 2.92
C PRO A 238 6.23 -1.72 1.45
N LEU A 239 6.74 -0.54 1.05
CA LEU A 239 6.72 -0.11 -0.35
C LEU A 239 7.88 -0.78 -1.08
N GLY A 240 7.55 -1.61 -2.08
CA GLY A 240 8.52 -2.38 -2.85
C GLY A 240 8.65 -3.82 -2.34
N GLY A 241 8.41 -4.79 -3.22
CA GLY A 241 8.51 -6.24 -2.96
C GLY A 241 9.93 -6.75 -2.73
N MET A 242 10.82 -5.95 -2.15
CA MET A 242 12.08 -6.43 -1.59
C MET A 242 11.79 -7.00 -0.21
N SER A 243 11.03 -8.10 -0.16
CA SER A 243 11.09 -9.00 0.99
C SER A 243 12.39 -9.76 0.89
N SER A 244 13.49 -9.10 1.22
CA SER A 244 14.64 -9.77 1.78
C SER A 244 14.89 -9.12 3.12
N PRO A 245 14.56 -9.78 4.25
CA PRO A 245 15.02 -9.28 5.53
C PRO A 245 16.54 -9.10 5.39
N PRO A 246 17.13 -7.99 5.87
CA PRO A 246 18.58 -7.98 5.98
C PRO A 246 18.96 -9.19 6.83
N THR A 247 19.61 -10.17 6.21
CA THR A 247 20.16 -11.35 6.88
C THR A 247 21.32 -10.89 7.77
N LEU A 248 20.99 -10.23 8.87
CA LEU A 248 21.96 -9.82 9.87
C LEU A 248 22.10 -10.99 10.81
N ALA A 249 23.03 -11.89 10.45
CA ALA A 249 23.50 -13.06 11.18
C ALA A 249 23.05 -13.06 12.64
N ALA A 250 21.96 -13.79 12.91
CA ALA A 250 21.51 -14.02 14.27
C ALA A 250 22.49 -15.01 14.91
N GLY A 251 23.40 -14.51 15.74
CA GLY A 251 23.91 -15.34 16.82
C GLY A 251 22.75 -15.60 17.78
N ASP A 252 22.40 -16.86 17.99
CA ASP A 252 21.22 -17.43 18.68
C ASP A 252 20.87 -16.87 20.09
N GLN A 253 21.65 -15.93 20.64
CA GLN A 253 21.44 -15.34 21.97
C GLN A 253 21.01 -13.87 21.95
N GLN A 254 20.85 -13.23 20.78
CA GLN A 254 20.67 -11.77 20.67
C GLN A 254 19.29 -11.29 20.16
N GLY A 255 18.36 -12.18 19.79
CA GLY A 255 17.08 -11.81 19.14
C GLY A 255 16.27 -10.78 19.93
N ILE A 256 15.77 -11.15 21.11
CA ILE A 256 14.93 -10.28 21.95
C ILE A 256 15.70 -9.07 22.48
N GLU A 257 16.98 -9.25 22.85
CA GLU A 257 17.82 -8.13 23.29
C GLU A 257 17.93 -7.06 22.20
N ARG A 258 18.01 -7.48 20.94
CA ARG A 258 18.06 -6.60 19.77
C ARG A 258 16.74 -5.89 19.53
N VAL A 259 15.60 -6.57 19.68
CA VAL A 259 14.27 -5.91 19.61
C VAL A 259 14.17 -4.82 20.67
N ILE A 260 14.54 -5.14 21.92
CA ILE A 260 14.51 -4.17 23.03
C ILE A 260 15.39 -2.97 22.72
N LEU A 261 16.62 -3.21 22.24
CA LEU A 261 17.55 -2.13 21.90
C LEU A 261 17.01 -1.21 20.82
N LEU A 262 16.54 -1.76 19.70
CA LEU A 262 16.09 -0.99 18.55
C LEU A 262 14.77 -0.26 18.85
N ALA A 263 13.84 -0.90 19.55
CA ALA A 263 12.59 -0.28 19.96
C ALA A 263 12.83 0.95 20.85
N LEU A 264 13.75 0.87 21.82
CA LEU A 264 14.05 1.98 22.72
C LEU A 264 14.69 3.19 22.04
N ILE A 265 15.47 2.99 20.96
CA ILE A 265 16.23 4.07 20.30
C ILE A 265 15.34 4.96 19.42
N GLY A 266 14.19 4.46 18.94
CA GLY A 266 13.35 5.19 17.98
C GLY A 266 11.90 5.43 18.37
N SER A 267 11.34 4.67 19.32
CA SER A 267 9.90 4.77 19.68
C SER A 267 9.61 5.74 20.82
N GLY A 268 10.63 6.16 21.57
CA GLY A 268 10.45 6.93 22.80
C GLY A 268 9.81 6.15 23.96
N LEU A 269 9.56 4.84 23.80
CA LEU A 269 9.05 3.99 24.86
C LEU A 269 10.08 3.83 25.99
N GLN A 270 9.59 3.75 27.22
CA GLN A 270 10.37 3.23 28.34
C GLN A 270 10.41 1.72 28.29
N LEU A 271 11.49 1.12 28.81
CA LEU A 271 11.64 -0.33 28.88
C LEU A 271 10.47 -1.03 29.59
N THR A 272 9.92 -0.44 30.64
CA THR A 272 8.76 -1.01 31.34
C THR A 272 7.45 -0.88 30.57
N GLU A 273 7.34 0.09 29.66
CA GLU A 273 6.18 0.26 28.77
C GLU A 273 6.28 -0.79 27.67
N LEU A 274 7.44 -0.92 27.02
CA LEU A 274 7.73 -1.95 26.01
C LEU A 274 7.48 -3.38 26.51
N LEU A 275 7.93 -3.72 27.72
CA LEU A 275 7.77 -5.07 28.30
C LEU A 275 6.32 -5.41 28.71
N ARG A 276 5.41 -4.43 28.68
CA ARG A 276 3.98 -4.62 29.00
C ARG A 276 3.11 -4.77 27.76
N LEU A 277 3.66 -4.47 26.58
CA LEU A 277 2.92 -4.56 25.33
C LEU A 277 2.52 -6.01 25.05
N ARG A 278 1.36 -6.14 24.46
CA ARG A 278 0.78 -7.37 23.92
C ARG A 278 0.84 -7.35 22.39
N VAL A 279 0.61 -8.49 21.78
CA VAL A 279 0.52 -8.59 20.31
C VAL A 279 -0.61 -7.70 19.77
N GLY A 280 -1.72 -7.58 20.48
CA GLY A 280 -2.83 -6.68 20.13
C GLY A 280 -2.53 -5.18 20.27
N ASP A 281 -1.44 -4.81 20.95
CA ASP A 281 -1.05 -3.40 21.15
C ASP A 281 -0.21 -2.84 19.99
N VAL A 282 0.02 -3.64 18.93
CA VAL A 282 0.74 -3.23 17.74
C VAL A 282 -0.04 -3.47 16.46
N GLY A 283 0.10 -2.57 15.49
CA GLY A 283 -0.81 -2.61 14.36
C GLY A 283 -0.71 -1.49 13.37
N SER A 284 -1.77 -1.39 12.57
CA SER A 284 -2.06 -0.23 11.74
C SER A 284 -2.94 0.77 12.47
N LEU A 285 -3.15 1.96 11.91
CA LEU A 285 -4.14 2.92 12.42
C LEU A 285 -5.37 2.91 11.53
N ASP A 286 -6.55 3.18 12.11
CA ASP A 286 -7.76 3.52 11.37
C ASP A 286 -7.83 5.03 11.06
N ALA A 287 -8.96 5.47 10.49
CA ALA A 287 -9.16 6.87 10.11
C ALA A 287 -9.25 7.82 11.31
N ASP A 288 -9.66 7.32 12.47
CA ASP A 288 -9.76 8.09 13.70
C ASP A 288 -8.43 8.09 14.49
N GLY A 289 -7.42 7.39 13.98
CA GLY A 289 -6.13 7.23 14.64
C GLY A 289 -6.13 6.18 15.74
N CYS A 290 -7.15 5.32 15.79
CA CYS A 290 -7.20 4.18 16.70
C CYS A 290 -6.40 3.00 16.13
N LEU A 291 -5.84 2.17 17.02
CA LEU A 291 -5.02 1.03 16.63
C LEU A 291 -5.89 -0.12 16.11
N MET A 292 -5.53 -0.67 14.96
CA MET A 292 -6.03 -1.92 14.40
C MET A 292 -4.94 -2.99 14.48
N PRO A 293 -5.11 -4.08 15.26
CA PRO A 293 -4.08 -5.11 15.46
C PRO A 293 -3.60 -5.72 14.14
N ASP A 294 -2.29 -5.62 13.88
CA ASP A 294 -1.63 -6.13 12.67
C ASP A 294 -0.11 -6.08 12.82
N VAL A 295 0.50 -7.18 13.25
CA VAL A 295 1.95 -7.22 13.52
C VAL A 295 2.80 -6.97 12.26
N GLU A 296 2.22 -7.21 11.08
CA GLU A 296 2.87 -6.99 9.79
C GLU A 296 2.67 -5.57 9.24
N ALA A 297 2.07 -4.67 10.01
CA ALA A 297 1.89 -3.28 9.60
C ALA A 297 3.23 -2.55 9.37
N ASP A 298 3.34 -1.80 8.27
CA ASP A 298 4.43 -0.84 8.03
C ASP A 298 3.84 0.53 7.61
N PRO A 299 4.01 1.59 8.42
CA PRO A 299 4.73 1.63 9.70
C PRO A 299 4.04 0.79 10.79
N LEU A 300 4.78 0.27 11.76
CA LEU A 300 4.18 -0.48 12.88
C LEU A 300 3.85 0.49 14.01
N ALA A 301 2.56 0.80 14.15
CA ALA A 301 2.05 1.61 15.26
C ALA A 301 2.01 0.79 16.55
N VAL A 302 2.17 1.47 17.68
CA VAL A 302 2.16 0.90 19.02
C VAL A 302 1.24 1.75 19.90
N ALA A 303 0.18 1.14 20.42
CA ALA A 303 -0.63 1.73 21.46
C ALA A 303 -0.01 1.44 22.84
N PHE A 304 0.14 2.48 23.66
CA PHE A 304 0.68 2.32 25.01
C PHE A 304 0.12 3.36 25.96
N THR A 305 0.04 3.01 27.24
CA THR A 305 -0.26 3.99 28.30
C THR A 305 1.06 4.42 28.96
N PRO A 306 1.45 5.71 28.89
CA PRO A 306 2.69 6.19 29.48
C PRO A 306 2.67 6.02 31.00
N ARG A 307 3.79 5.60 31.59
CA ARG A 307 3.91 5.50 33.05
C ARG A 307 4.00 6.84 33.76
N ARG A 308 4.49 7.87 33.08
CA ARG A 308 4.70 9.22 33.64
C ARG A 308 3.76 10.20 32.95
N GLY A 309 3.16 11.09 33.74
CA GLY A 309 2.18 12.05 33.26
C GLY A 309 0.76 11.48 33.19
N LYS A 310 -0.07 12.08 32.33
CA LYS A 310 -1.47 11.68 32.17
C LYS A 310 -1.57 10.23 31.67
N GLN A 311 -2.31 9.41 32.41
CA GLN A 311 -2.60 8.00 32.10
C GLN A 311 -3.66 7.92 30.99
N VAL A 312 -3.29 8.34 29.80
CA VAL A 312 -4.12 8.26 28.59
C VAL A 312 -3.33 7.50 27.55
N GLU A 313 -4.02 6.63 26.81
CA GLU A 313 -3.42 5.90 25.70
C GLU A 313 -2.74 6.87 24.71
N ARG A 314 -1.60 6.45 24.20
CA ARG A 314 -0.81 7.17 23.20
C ARG A 314 -0.38 6.21 22.11
N ILE A 315 -0.17 6.76 20.93
CA ILE A 315 0.43 6.06 19.81
C ILE A 315 1.90 6.47 19.67
N THR A 316 2.75 5.48 19.43
CA THR A 316 4.10 5.66 18.89
C THR A 316 4.35 4.65 17.76
N PHE A 317 5.55 4.65 17.18
CA PHE A 317 5.90 3.75 16.08
C PHE A 317 7.22 3.04 16.35
N LEU A 318 7.31 1.78 15.92
CA LEU A 318 8.60 1.10 15.83
C LEU A 318 9.27 1.48 14.51
N THR A 319 10.58 1.74 14.56
CA THR A 319 11.38 1.94 13.36
C THR A 319 11.41 0.68 12.51
N TYR A 320 11.71 0.82 11.22
CA TYR A 320 11.83 -0.32 10.30
C TYR A 320 12.71 -1.44 10.88
N GLN A 321 13.88 -1.10 11.41
CA GLN A 321 14.80 -2.09 11.98
C GLN A 321 14.26 -2.74 13.26
N ALA A 322 13.55 -1.98 14.11
CA ALA A 322 12.92 -2.53 15.31
C ALA A 322 11.77 -3.49 14.96
N ARG A 323 10.96 -3.13 13.96
CA ARG A 323 9.91 -3.98 13.39
C ARG A 323 10.49 -5.28 12.82
N GLN A 324 11.51 -5.20 11.95
CA GLN A 324 12.14 -6.38 11.36
C GLN A 324 12.72 -7.33 12.41
N ALA A 325 13.36 -6.78 13.46
CA ALA A 325 13.86 -7.59 14.56
C ALA A 325 12.73 -8.27 15.35
N LEU A 326 11.60 -7.58 15.54
CA LEU A 326 10.42 -8.11 16.24
C LEU A 326 9.82 -9.29 15.46
N LEU A 327 9.61 -9.13 14.15
CA LEU A 327 9.06 -10.17 13.29
C LEU A 327 9.93 -11.43 13.29
N ALA A 328 11.24 -11.28 13.12
CA ALA A 328 12.18 -12.39 13.20
C ALA A 328 12.12 -13.10 14.57
N SER A 329 11.94 -12.35 15.66
CA SER A 329 11.79 -12.93 17.00
C SER A 329 10.50 -13.72 17.17
N LEU A 330 9.39 -13.25 16.59
CA LEU A 330 8.09 -13.93 16.65
C LEU A 330 8.09 -15.19 15.78
N GLU A 331 8.66 -15.12 14.58
CA GLU A 331 8.83 -16.26 13.67
C GLU A 331 9.65 -17.37 14.33
N GLN A 332 10.80 -17.02 14.93
CA GLN A 332 11.63 -17.99 15.65
C GLN A 332 10.87 -18.63 16.82
N GLY A 333 10.08 -17.85 17.56
CA GLY A 333 9.25 -18.35 18.64
C GLY A 333 8.11 -19.25 18.17
N ALA A 334 7.56 -19.02 16.97
CA ALA A 334 6.53 -19.88 16.38
C ALA A 334 7.12 -21.23 15.93
N ILE A 335 8.30 -21.21 15.28
CA ILE A 335 9.05 -22.41 14.87
C ILE A 335 9.34 -23.28 16.09
N ASN A 336 9.88 -22.71 17.16
CA ASN A 336 10.29 -23.46 18.35
C ASN A 336 9.11 -24.05 19.12
N ARG A 337 7.92 -23.45 19.02
CA ARG A 337 6.70 -23.91 19.71
C ARG A 337 5.84 -24.86 18.86
N ALA A 338 6.24 -25.16 17.62
CA ALA A 338 5.45 -25.93 16.66
C ALA A 338 4.00 -25.41 16.53
N SER A 339 3.79 -24.11 16.76
CA SER A 339 2.47 -23.50 16.81
C SER A 339 2.08 -23.00 15.42
N MET A 340 1.18 -23.71 14.74
CA MET A 340 0.53 -23.23 13.50
C MET A 340 -0.72 -22.37 13.75
N HIS A 341 -1.04 -22.06 15.01
CA HIS A 341 -2.24 -21.29 15.36
C HIS A 341 -2.02 -19.79 15.14
N PRO A 342 -3.10 -19.01 14.87
CA PRO A 342 -3.05 -17.55 14.83
C PRO A 342 -2.40 -16.98 16.09
N LEU A 343 -1.65 -15.88 15.96
CA LEU A 343 -1.05 -15.20 17.11
C LEU A 343 -2.14 -14.77 18.10
N ASP A 344 -2.01 -15.18 19.36
CA ASP A 344 -2.86 -14.73 20.45
C ASP A 344 -2.60 -13.24 20.71
N LEU A 345 -3.62 -12.40 20.52
CA LEU A 345 -3.53 -10.95 20.68
C LEU A 345 -3.24 -10.54 22.13
N ASP A 346 -3.62 -11.36 23.11
CA ASP A 346 -3.35 -11.10 24.52
C ASP A 346 -1.96 -11.56 24.97
N ALA A 347 -1.24 -12.29 24.11
CA ALA A 347 0.11 -12.75 24.42
C ALA A 347 1.08 -11.56 24.55
N PRO A 348 2.10 -11.66 25.43
CA PRO A 348 3.15 -10.67 25.50
C PRO A 348 3.83 -10.48 24.15
N LEU A 349 4.03 -9.22 23.74
CA LEU A 349 4.71 -8.89 22.48
C LEU A 349 6.15 -9.40 22.47
N LEU A 350 6.80 -9.37 23.65
CA LEU A 350 8.15 -9.88 23.86
C LEU A 350 8.10 -11.10 24.80
N ALA A 351 8.38 -12.26 24.24
CA ALA A 351 8.55 -13.53 24.96
C ALA A 351 9.85 -14.20 24.51
N GLN A 352 10.40 -15.07 25.38
CA GLN A 352 11.48 -15.96 25.00
C GLN A 352 11.04 -16.93 23.91
N SER A 353 12.00 -17.56 23.22
CA SER A 353 11.73 -18.47 22.12
C SER A 353 10.97 -19.74 22.55
N ASP A 354 10.99 -20.06 23.85
CA ASP A 354 10.20 -21.12 24.49
C ASP A 354 8.81 -20.62 24.98
N GLY A 355 8.47 -19.34 24.74
CA GLY A 355 7.24 -18.70 25.18
C GLY A 355 7.27 -18.16 26.61
N SER A 356 8.37 -18.33 27.35
CA SER A 356 8.50 -17.81 28.71
C SER A 356 8.72 -16.28 28.74
N LYS A 357 8.58 -15.66 29.92
CA LYS A 357 8.80 -14.22 30.08
C LYS A 357 10.28 -13.86 29.83
N VAL A 358 10.53 -12.68 29.26
CA VAL A 358 11.89 -12.17 29.05
C VAL A 358 12.71 -12.21 30.35
N SER A 359 13.89 -12.86 30.30
CA SER A 359 14.75 -12.99 31.48
C SER A 359 15.23 -11.64 32.02
N ALA A 360 15.39 -11.54 33.34
CA ALA A 360 15.95 -10.35 34.00
C ALA A 360 17.38 -10.02 33.50
N GLN A 361 18.15 -11.04 33.12
CA GLN A 361 19.51 -10.88 32.59
C GLN A 361 19.50 -10.21 31.20
N SER A 362 18.61 -10.64 30.30
CA SER A 362 18.44 -10.04 28.97
C SER A 362 17.97 -8.58 29.07
N VAL A 363 17.02 -8.31 29.98
CA VAL A 363 16.55 -6.95 30.27
C VAL A 363 17.69 -6.07 30.78
N ALA A 364 18.49 -6.56 31.73
CA ALA A 364 19.62 -5.81 32.28
C ALA A 364 20.71 -5.54 31.23
N ARG A 365 21.00 -6.50 30.35
CA ARG A 365 21.98 -6.35 29.27
C ARG A 365 21.50 -5.33 28.22
N ALA A 366 20.25 -5.44 27.76
CA ALA A 366 19.66 -4.50 26.81
C ALA A 366 19.59 -3.07 27.38
N ARG A 367 19.27 -2.92 28.68
CA ARG A 367 19.25 -1.61 29.36
C ARG A 367 20.62 -0.95 29.44
N ARG A 368 21.66 -1.72 29.78
CA ARG A 368 23.04 -1.19 29.81
C ARG A 368 23.49 -0.74 28.43
N ARG A 369 23.21 -1.54 27.40
CA ARG A 369 23.67 -1.30 26.03
C ARG A 369 22.87 -0.17 25.34
N SER A 370 21.55 -0.07 25.55
CA SER A 370 20.75 1.08 25.09
C SER A 370 21.19 2.38 25.77
N GLY A 371 21.40 2.36 27.10
CA GLY A 371 21.89 3.54 27.82
C GLY A 371 23.25 4.03 27.33
N ALA A 372 24.16 3.12 26.96
CA ALA A 372 25.44 3.47 26.35
C ALA A 372 25.27 4.09 24.96
N LEU A 373 24.42 3.49 24.10
CA LEU A 373 24.17 3.99 22.74
C LEU A 373 23.45 5.35 22.73
N ILE A 374 22.46 5.54 23.60
CA ILE A 374 21.74 6.82 23.73
C ILE A 374 22.70 7.92 24.21
N ARG A 375 23.59 7.63 25.17
CA ARG A 375 24.62 8.58 25.61
C ARG A 375 25.58 8.95 24.47
N ALA A 376 26.13 7.95 23.78
CA ALA A 376 27.01 8.18 22.63
C ALA A 376 26.32 8.99 21.52
N GLY A 377 25.06 8.66 21.19
CA GLY A 377 24.26 9.40 20.20
C GLY A 377 23.96 10.85 20.63
N SER A 378 23.66 11.06 21.92
CA SER A 378 23.46 12.41 22.46
C SER A 378 24.75 13.23 22.42
N GLU A 379 25.91 12.63 22.69
CA GLU A 379 27.22 13.28 22.57
C GLU A 379 27.53 13.67 21.12
N VAL A 380 27.24 12.79 20.15
CA VAL A 380 27.37 13.08 18.73
C VAL A 380 26.44 14.20 18.30
N ASN A 381 25.16 14.17 18.68
CA ASN A 381 24.19 15.23 18.32
C ASN A 381 24.58 16.58 18.93
N VAL A 382 25.00 16.61 20.21
CA VAL A 382 25.48 17.84 20.87
C VAL A 382 26.73 18.37 20.16
N THR A 383 27.65 17.48 19.79
CA THR A 383 28.87 17.85 19.05
C THR A 383 28.53 18.40 17.67
N LEU A 384 27.64 17.73 16.92
CA LEU A 384 27.19 18.16 15.59
C LEU A 384 26.52 19.54 15.65
N CYS A 385 25.57 19.73 16.59
CA CYS A 385 24.91 21.01 16.80
C CYS A 385 25.89 22.13 17.18
N ARG A 386 26.92 21.84 18.00
CA ARG A 386 27.98 22.80 18.32
C ARG A 386 28.80 23.14 17.09
N THR A 387 29.31 22.16 16.36
CA THR A 387 30.12 22.36 15.15
C THR A 387 29.34 23.10 14.06
N THR A 388 28.08 22.73 13.82
CA THR A 388 27.20 23.44 12.88
C THR A 388 26.88 24.86 13.35
N GLY A 389 26.67 25.06 14.65
CA GLY A 389 26.45 26.38 15.23
C GLY A 389 27.71 27.28 15.19
N ASP A 390 28.90 26.71 15.33
CA ASP A 390 30.17 27.42 15.20
C ASP A 390 30.44 27.78 13.73
N PHE A 391 30.17 26.86 12.80
CA PHE A 391 30.22 27.11 11.35
C PHE A 391 29.33 28.30 10.93
N PHE A 392 28.06 28.33 11.37
CA PHE A 392 27.16 29.44 11.03
C PHE A 392 27.51 30.76 11.74
N ARG A 393 28.18 30.71 12.90
CA ARG A 393 28.71 31.93 13.56
C ARG A 393 29.89 32.53 12.80
N GLU A 394 30.72 31.69 12.19
CA GLU A 394 31.87 32.12 11.40
C GLU A 394 31.47 32.59 9.98
N TRP A 395 30.55 31.88 9.33
CA TRP A 395 30.20 32.10 7.93
C TRP A 395 28.93 32.94 7.71
N GLY A 396 28.12 33.14 8.75
CA GLY A 396 26.78 33.73 8.66
C GLY A 396 25.71 32.70 8.30
N LEU A 397 24.44 33.02 8.57
CA LEU A 397 23.30 32.16 8.20
C LEU A 397 23.21 31.97 6.67
N PRO A 398 22.72 30.83 6.17
CA PRO A 398 22.48 30.64 4.74
C PRO A 398 21.63 31.78 4.17
N GLY A 399 22.10 32.42 3.10
CA GLY A 399 21.41 33.56 2.48
C GLY A 399 21.72 34.93 3.09
N SER A 400 22.38 35.02 4.25
CA SER A 400 22.73 36.31 4.87
C SER A 400 23.73 37.16 4.06
N ARG A 401 24.39 36.56 3.07
CA ARG A 401 25.27 37.24 2.10
C ARG A 401 24.74 37.19 0.66
N PHE A 402 23.51 36.73 0.44
CA PHE A 402 22.90 36.65 -0.89
C PHE A 402 22.26 37.99 -1.26
N VAL A 403 22.87 38.71 -2.22
CA VAL A 403 22.25 39.86 -2.89
C VAL A 403 21.81 39.36 -4.26
N GLY A 404 20.50 39.12 -4.43
CA GLY A 404 19.94 38.58 -5.67
C GLY A 404 19.92 39.61 -6.81
N PRO A 405 19.85 39.18 -8.08
CA PRO A 405 19.70 40.07 -9.23
C PRO A 405 18.30 40.73 -9.23
N GLU A 406 18.24 42.02 -9.57
CA GLU A 406 17.00 42.79 -9.72
C GLU A 406 15.99 42.06 -10.64
N GLU A 407 14.72 42.18 -10.28
CA GLU A 407 13.56 41.50 -10.87
C GLU A 407 13.63 41.38 -12.41
N LEU A 408 13.73 40.16 -12.93
CA LEU A 408 13.58 39.90 -14.36
C LEU A 408 12.09 39.82 -14.73
N PRO A 409 11.61 40.55 -15.77
CA PRO A 409 10.19 40.58 -16.12
C PRO A 409 9.71 39.26 -16.70
N MET A 410 8.55 38.80 -16.21
CA MET A 410 7.88 37.53 -16.51
C MET A 410 7.36 37.35 -17.96
N GLU A 411 7.75 38.20 -18.91
CA GLU A 411 7.18 38.20 -20.27
C GLU A 411 7.84 37.22 -21.24
N GLU A 412 8.98 36.60 -20.90
CA GLU A 412 9.75 35.76 -21.83
C GLU A 412 9.35 34.28 -21.89
N TYR A 413 8.28 33.84 -21.22
CA TYR A 413 7.79 32.46 -21.35
C TYR A 413 6.43 32.41 -22.09
N ARG A 414 6.48 32.31 -23.42
CA ARG A 414 5.37 31.87 -24.29
C ARG A 414 5.73 30.65 -25.10
#